data_AF-A0A3B0VD74-F1
#
_entry.id   AF-A0A3B0VD74-F1
#
_cell.length_a   1.000
_cell.length_b   1.000
_cell.length_c   1.000
_cell.angle_alpha   90.00
_cell.angle_beta   90.00
_cell.angle_gamma   90.00
#
_symmetry.space_group_name_H-M   'P 1'
#
loop_
_entity.id
_entity.type
_entity.pdbx_description
1 polymer ?
#
loop_
_entity_poly.entity_id
_entity_poly.type
_entity_poly.pdbx_seq_one_letter_code
_entity_poly.pdbx_strand_id
1 'polypeptide(L)'
;MKPQVHLFAHIWSMMRHAAAVFMSRQTPWYVKVALGAGMLYIISPYDLIPDWVPVFGVMDDLALAVLLIAWASRFRVPEDT
;
A
#
# COMPACT_ATOMS: atom_id res chain seq x y z
N MET A 1 -12.71 -14.30 -32.36
CA MET A 1 -12.44 -14.10 -30.92
C MET A 1 -10.96 -14.38 -30.63
N LYS A 2 -10.07 -13.37 -30.72
CA LYS A 2 -8.64 -13.50 -30.31
C LYS A 2 -8.11 -12.26 -29.55
N PRO A 3 -8.65 -11.87 -28.38
CA PRO A 3 -8.10 -10.74 -27.62
C PRO A 3 -7.10 -11.17 -26.52
N GLN A 4 -7.00 -12.46 -26.20
CA GLN A 4 -6.35 -12.93 -24.96
C GLN A 4 -4.81 -13.05 -25.04
N VAL A 5 -4.22 -13.21 -26.23
CA VAL A 5 -2.79 -13.57 -26.37
C VAL A 5 -1.85 -12.37 -26.18
N HIS A 6 -2.31 -11.14 -26.46
CA HIS A 6 -1.48 -9.93 -26.34
C HIS A 6 -1.22 -9.52 -24.88
N LEU A 7 -2.18 -9.73 -23.98
CA LEU A 7 -2.04 -9.35 -22.57
C LEU A 7 -0.94 -10.16 -21.88
N PHE A 8 -0.94 -11.48 -22.09
CA PHE A 8 0.09 -12.36 -21.53
C PHE A 8 1.49 -12.04 -22.07
N ALA A 9 1.62 -11.82 -23.38
CA ALA A 9 2.90 -11.44 -23.97
C ALA A 9 3.40 -10.07 -23.46
N HIS A 10 2.48 -9.13 -23.23
CA HIS A 10 2.81 -7.81 -22.72
C HIS A 10 3.27 -7.86 -21.26
N ILE A 11 2.52 -8.55 -20.39
CA ILE A 11 2.90 -8.79 -18.98
C ILE A 11 4.26 -9.49 -18.91
N TRP A 12 4.47 -10.52 -19.76
CA TRP A 12 5.75 -11.21 -19.84
C TRP A 12 6.91 -10.29 -20.23
N SER A 13 6.67 -9.38 -21.17
CA SER A 13 7.67 -8.38 -21.54
C SER A 13 8.00 -7.45 -20.37
N MET A 14 7.00 -6.98 -19.63
CA MET A 14 7.20 -6.07 -18.49
C MET A 14 7.99 -6.76 -17.36
N MET A 15 7.70 -8.03 -17.06
CA MET A 15 8.45 -8.81 -16.09
C MET A 15 9.92 -8.98 -16.49
N ARG A 16 10.20 -9.26 -17.77
CA ARG A 16 11.58 -9.38 -18.27
C ARG A 16 12.35 -8.06 -18.20
N HIS A 17 11.70 -6.93 -18.50
CA HIS A 17 12.32 -5.61 -18.38
C HIS A 17 12.61 -5.28 -16.91
N ALA A 18 11.67 -5.54 -15.99
CA ALA A 18 11.87 -5.34 -14.56
C ALA A 18 13.04 -6.19 -14.03
N ALA A 19 13.15 -7.46 -14.44
CA ALA A 19 14.27 -8.33 -14.07
C ALA A 19 15.61 -7.83 -14.64
N ALA A 20 15.64 -7.38 -15.90
CA ALA A 20 16.84 -6.82 -16.51
C ALA A 20 17.32 -5.53 -15.81
N VAL A 21 16.37 -4.66 -15.42
CA VAL A 21 16.66 -3.45 -14.64
C VAL A 21 17.18 -3.80 -13.26
N PHE A 22 16.59 -4.79 -12.58
CA PHE A 22 17.05 -5.22 -11.26
C PHE A 22 18.46 -5.82 -11.28
N MET A 23 18.77 -6.70 -12.25
CA MET A 23 20.09 -7.33 -12.40
C MET A 23 21.18 -6.38 -12.93
N SER A 24 20.80 -5.27 -13.60
CA SER A 24 21.79 -4.33 -14.14
C SER A 24 22.60 -3.66 -13.01
N ARG A 25 23.93 -3.69 -13.15
CA ARG A 25 24.86 -3.01 -12.22
C ARG A 25 24.75 -1.48 -12.29
N GLN A 26 24.29 -0.93 -13.42
CA GLN A 26 24.14 0.51 -13.62
C GLN A 26 22.87 1.07 -12.99
N THR A 27 21.94 0.20 -12.57
CA THR A 27 20.70 0.61 -11.94
C THR A 27 20.98 1.19 -10.54
N PRO A 28 20.49 2.40 -10.24
CA PRO A 28 20.67 3.02 -8.94
C PRO A 28 20.11 2.16 -7.81
N TRP A 29 20.75 2.19 -6.64
CA TRP A 29 20.42 1.33 -5.51
C TRP A 29 18.96 1.51 -5.04
N TYR A 30 18.42 2.74 -5.07
CA TYR A 30 17.04 3.03 -4.68
C TYR A 30 16.01 2.35 -5.61
N VAL A 31 16.32 2.20 -6.90
CA VAL A 31 15.45 1.48 -7.85
C VAL A 31 15.43 -0.01 -7.54
N LYS A 32 16.58 -0.58 -7.17
CA LYS A 32 16.67 -1.99 -6.76
C LYS A 32 15.90 -2.24 -5.47
N VAL A 33 15.99 -1.32 -4.50
CA VAL A 33 15.21 -1.40 -3.26
C VAL A 33 13.71 -1.32 -3.54
N ALA A 34 13.26 -0.40 -4.38
CA ALA A 34 11.84 -0.28 -4.75
C ALA A 34 11.32 -1.54 -5.48
N LEU A 35 12.08 -2.08 -6.43
CA LEU A 35 11.74 -3.33 -7.13
C LEU A 35 11.73 -4.53 -6.18
N GLY A 36 12.70 -4.61 -5.27
CA GLY A 36 12.77 -5.66 -4.26
C GLY A 36 11.60 -5.60 -3.28
N ALA A 37 11.26 -4.40 -2.80
CA ALA A 37 10.12 -4.17 -1.91
C ALA A 37 8.79 -4.48 -2.60
N GLY A 38 8.61 -4.09 -3.86
CA GLY A 38 7.43 -4.46 -4.65
C GLY A 38 7.32 -5.96 -4.89
N MET A 39 8.43 -6.64 -5.13
CA MET A 39 8.45 -8.11 -5.27
C MET A 39 8.10 -8.79 -3.95
N LEU A 40 8.66 -8.30 -2.84
CA LEU A 40 8.31 -8.75 -1.49
C LEU A 40 6.82 -8.56 -1.20
N TYR A 41 6.23 -7.43 -1.59
CA TYR A 41 4.80 -7.18 -1.45
C TYR A 41 3.94 -8.17 -2.26
N ILE A 42 4.33 -8.49 -3.49
CA ILE A 42 3.57 -9.44 -4.34
C ILE A 42 3.70 -10.89 -3.84
N ILE A 43 4.88 -11.28 -3.36
CA ILE A 43 5.18 -12.66 -2.95
C ILE A 43 4.76 -12.92 -1.51
N SER A 44 4.69 -11.90 -0.67
CA SER A 44 4.43 -12.07 0.75
C SER A 44 2.93 -12.05 1.06
N PRO A 45 2.37 -13.15 1.62
CA PRO A 45 1.08 -13.12 2.32
C PRO A 45 1.18 -12.44 3.71
N TYR A 46 2.35 -11.94 4.07
CA TYR A 46 2.68 -11.20 5.30
C TYR A 46 3.02 -9.77 4.92
N ASP A 47 2.11 -8.84 5.18
CA ASP A 47 2.29 -7.43 4.88
C ASP A 47 3.63 -6.90 5.44
N LEU A 48 4.31 -6.02 4.69
CA LEU A 48 5.61 -5.43 5.05
C LEU A 48 5.57 -4.56 6.31
N ILE A 49 4.37 -4.34 6.84
CA ILE A 49 4.12 -3.90 8.20
C ILE A 49 3.83 -5.18 8.99
N PRO A 50 4.78 -5.63 9.81
CA PRO A 50 4.47 -6.67 10.76
C PRO A 50 3.30 -6.16 11.62
N ASP A 51 2.22 -6.93 11.75
CA ASP A 51 1.11 -6.77 12.75
C ASP A 51 1.57 -6.66 14.23
N TRP A 52 2.86 -6.46 14.46
CA TRP A 52 3.59 -6.43 15.72
C TRP A 52 3.76 -4.98 16.18
N VAL A 53 3.33 -4.00 15.37
CA VAL A 53 3.05 -2.64 15.82
C VAL A 53 1.54 -2.40 15.89
N PRO A 54 0.82 -3.05 16.82
CA PRO A 54 -0.60 -2.82 17.05
C PRO A 54 -0.93 -1.37 17.43
N VAL A 55 0.09 -0.56 17.71
CA VAL A 55 -0.05 0.83 18.13
C VAL A 55 -0.40 1.78 16.97
N PHE A 56 0.18 1.62 15.76
CA PHE A 56 -0.06 2.60 14.68
C PHE A 56 -1.44 2.48 14.03
N GLY A 57 -1.98 1.26 13.88
CA GLY A 57 -3.32 1.05 13.33
C GLY A 57 -4.41 1.61 14.24
N VAL A 58 -4.28 1.45 15.56
CA VAL A 58 -5.26 1.94 16.54
C VAL A 58 -5.12 3.45 16.80
N MET A 59 -3.92 4.02 16.62
CA MET A 59 -3.69 5.45 16.82
C MET A 59 -4.50 6.33 15.87
N ASP A 60 -4.66 5.93 14.61
CA ASP A 60 -5.46 6.71 13.64
C ASP A 60 -6.96 6.66 13.98
N ASP A 61 -7.47 5.46 14.29
CA ASP A 61 -8.86 5.27 14.72
C ASP A 61 -9.17 6.04 16.01
N LEU A 62 -8.24 6.04 16.98
CA LEU A 62 -8.38 6.77 18.23
C LEU A 62 -8.34 8.29 18.02
N ALA A 63 -7.43 8.78 17.16
CA ALA A 63 -7.35 10.19 16.82
C ALA A 63 -8.63 10.67 16.10
N LEU A 64 -9.15 9.88 15.16
CA LEU A 64 -10.40 10.16 14.47
C LEU A 64 -11.59 10.16 15.44
N ALA A 65 -11.68 9.18 16.34
CA ALA A 65 -12.74 9.11 17.35
C ALA A 65 -12.72 10.34 18.28
N VAL A 66 -11.54 10.73 18.79
CA VAL A 66 -11.39 11.91 19.64
C VAL A 66 -11.78 13.18 18.89
N LEU A 67 -11.36 13.32 17.62
CA LEU A 67 -11.71 14.47 16.80
C LEU A 67 -13.21 14.56 16.53
N LEU A 68 -13.86 13.45 16.21
CA LEU A 68 -15.30 13.38 15.98
C LEU A 68 -16.10 13.73 17.24
N ILE A 69 -15.69 13.21 18.41
CA ILE A 69 -16.33 13.54 19.69
C ILE A 69 -16.13 15.02 20.02
N ALA A 70 -14.91 15.54 19.86
CA ALA A 70 -14.61 16.95 20.08
C ALA A 70 -15.42 17.86 19.14
N TRP A 71 -15.56 17.48 17.87
CA TRP A 71 -16.38 18.21 16.90
C TRP A 71 -17.88 18.13 17.24
N ALA A 72 -18.40 16.95 17.53
CA ALA A 72 -19.79 16.73 17.93
C ALA A 72 -20.15 17.50 19.20
N SER A 73 -19.22 17.59 20.17
CA SER A 73 -19.42 18.34 21.42
C SER A 73 -19.64 19.85 21.21
N ARG A 74 -19.30 20.41 20.05
CA ARG A 74 -19.60 21.80 19.70
C ARG A 74 -21.07 22.03 19.34
N PHE A 75 -21.82 20.99 19.01
CA PHE A 75 -23.24 21.08 18.74
C PHE A 75 -24.02 20.81 20.03
N ARG A 76 -24.79 21.79 20.48
CA ARG A 76 -25.78 21.56 21.54
C ARG A 76 -27.07 21.07 20.88
N VAL A 77 -27.59 19.95 21.36
CA VAL A 77 -28.96 19.53 21.03
C VAL A 77 -29.91 20.55 21.68
N PRO A 78 -30.84 21.16 20.93
CA PRO A 78 -31.87 21.99 21.55
C PRO A 78 -32.63 21.11 22.55
N GLU A 79 -32.68 21.50 23.81
CA GLU A 79 -33.58 20.86 24.77
C GLU A 79 -34.98 21.40 24.47
N ASP A 80 -35.80 20.56 23.84
CA ASP A 80 -37.22 20.83 23.62
C ASP A 80 -37.90 20.92 25.01
N THR A 81 -38.03 22.14 25.55
CA THR A 81 -38.84 22.44 26.74
C THR A 81 -40.31 22.59 26.35
#